data_AF-A0A7I7UDG5-F1
#
_entry.id   AF-A0A7I7UDG5-F1
#
_cell.length_a   1.000
_cell.length_b   1.000
_cell.length_c   1.000
_cell.angle_alpha   90.00
_cell.angle_beta   90.00
_cell.angle_gamma   90.00
#
_symmetry.space_group_name_H-M   'P 1'
#
loop_
_entity.id
_entity.type
_entity.pdbx_description
1 polymer ?
#
loop_
_entity_poly.entity_id
_entity_poly.type
_entity_poly.pdbx_seq_one_letter_code
_entity_poly.pdbx_strand_id
1 'polypeptide(L)'
;MINDALAAHRLPGAVVTIGHGGKLVFQRAYGVRRLAGEQGLDGLPAPAEPMTADTIFDLASLTKPLATATAVMQLHEQGKVGVDDPIQDHLPEFNPTNDPQRARVTVRMLLTHTSGLPDVLDLRGTWGFDHADKAEGIGRALSAPLQSEPGEVFRYSDVGFILLGALIERLTGEPEDVYVQRNIFAPLGMHDTGYLPPAKACGPHKIRGVALELTPGEHPEACPEDTWSTEIVPRTAPTALDEEHREDPRQNPNFGHLLRATVHDPAARRMGGVAGSAGVFSTVHDVGRYAQALLDRLAGRESRFPLQQATLQMMTTPEQPGHSAEQLRAANNIVRTVGPRYPAVRGQNLRGFGWDIDTGHSRPRGSIFPVGSFGHTGFTGTSLWIDPGSDTYIVLLTNAIHLRGSRPVSDLQAAVATTAARALGL
;
A
#
# COMPACT_ATOMS: atom_id res chain seq x y z
N MET A 1 7.32 -2.24 -23.92
CA MET A 1 6.77 -1.29 -22.92
C MET A 1 7.66 -1.10 -21.70
N ILE A 2 7.99 -2.13 -20.90
CA ILE A 2 8.87 -1.95 -19.72
C ILE A 2 10.27 -1.52 -20.17
N ASN A 3 10.86 -2.22 -21.15
CA ASN A 3 12.15 -1.82 -21.75
C ASN A 3 12.13 -0.41 -22.33
N ASP A 4 11.01 0.03 -22.91
CA ASP A 4 10.88 1.39 -23.45
C ASP A 4 10.85 2.43 -22.31
N ALA A 5 10.18 2.11 -21.20
CA ALA A 5 10.17 2.96 -20.01
C ALA A 5 11.57 3.04 -19.36
N LEU A 6 12.33 1.94 -19.36
CA LEU A 6 13.74 1.92 -18.92
C LEU A 6 14.62 2.78 -19.85
N ALA A 7 14.51 2.59 -21.17
CA ALA A 7 15.28 3.34 -22.16
C ALA A 7 14.95 4.85 -22.14
N ALA A 8 13.71 5.20 -21.79
CA ALA A 8 13.27 6.58 -21.60
C ALA A 8 13.57 7.13 -20.20
N HIS A 9 14.32 6.41 -19.35
CA HIS A 9 14.64 6.78 -17.97
C HIS A 9 13.42 7.18 -17.14
N ARG A 10 12.30 6.48 -17.31
CA ARG A 10 11.07 6.70 -16.52
C ARG A 10 11.07 5.94 -15.20
N LEU A 11 11.84 4.85 -15.12
CA LEU A 11 12.07 4.05 -13.92
C LEU A 11 13.42 3.31 -14.07
N PRO A 12 14.10 2.92 -12.98
CA PRO A 12 15.33 2.12 -13.04
C PRO A 12 15.08 0.63 -13.28
N GLY A 13 14.04 0.08 -12.65
CA GLY A 13 13.73 -1.34 -12.72
C GLY A 13 12.29 -1.65 -12.33
N ALA A 14 11.87 -2.86 -12.70
CA ALA A 14 10.53 -3.36 -12.44
C ALA A 14 10.52 -4.89 -12.36
N VAL A 15 9.57 -5.42 -11.61
CA VAL A 15 9.18 -6.83 -11.69
C VAL A 15 7.69 -6.91 -11.98
N VAL A 16 7.33 -7.69 -13.00
CA VAL A 16 5.94 -7.95 -13.41
C VAL A 16 5.62 -9.41 -13.13
N THR A 17 4.46 -9.66 -12.53
CA THR A 17 3.87 -10.99 -12.35
C THR A 17 2.41 -10.97 -12.76
N ILE A 18 1.98 -11.96 -13.56
CA ILE A 18 0.58 -12.14 -13.98
C ILE A 18 0.16 -13.56 -13.61
N GLY A 19 -0.90 -13.67 -12.82
CA GLY A 19 -1.60 -14.92 -12.57
C GLY A 19 -2.91 -14.97 -13.34
N HIS A 20 -3.26 -16.14 -13.85
CA HIS A 20 -4.51 -16.38 -14.57
C HIS A 20 -4.93 -17.84 -14.41
N GLY A 21 -6.19 -18.09 -14.04
CA GLY A 21 -6.74 -19.45 -13.94
C GLY A 21 -6.02 -20.31 -12.90
N GLY A 22 -5.65 -19.73 -11.75
CA GLY A 22 -4.88 -20.40 -10.70
C GLY A 22 -3.40 -20.66 -11.01
N LYS A 23 -2.85 -20.08 -12.09
CA LYS A 23 -1.47 -20.32 -12.53
C LYS A 23 -0.71 -19.01 -12.73
N LEU A 24 0.58 -19.03 -12.38
CA LEU A 24 1.52 -17.99 -12.78
C LEU A 24 1.82 -18.14 -14.28
N VAL A 25 1.32 -17.22 -15.11
CA VAL A 25 1.44 -17.25 -16.58
C VAL A 25 2.55 -16.34 -17.10
N PHE A 26 3.00 -15.38 -16.30
CA PHE A 26 4.12 -14.50 -16.65
C PHE A 26 4.84 -14.02 -15.39
N GLN A 27 6.18 -14.05 -15.41
CA GLN A 27 7.01 -13.38 -14.42
C GLN A 27 8.30 -12.89 -15.08
N ARG A 28 8.66 -11.62 -14.88
CA ARG A 28 9.93 -11.09 -15.39
C ARG A 28 10.42 -9.88 -14.60
N ALA A 29 11.71 -9.90 -14.28
CA ALA A 29 12.46 -8.77 -13.76
C ALA A 29 13.13 -8.00 -14.91
N TYR A 30 13.19 -6.68 -14.78
CA TYR A 30 13.74 -5.76 -15.76
C TYR A 30 14.58 -4.67 -15.08
N GLY A 31 15.67 -4.26 -15.74
CA GLY A 31 16.47 -3.13 -15.30
C GLY A 31 17.25 -3.40 -14.02
N VAL A 32 17.38 -2.37 -13.18
CA VAL A 32 18.24 -2.37 -11.98
C VAL A 32 17.44 -1.91 -10.76
N ARG A 33 17.71 -2.49 -9.60
CA ARG A 33 17.13 -2.03 -8.32
C ARG A 33 17.91 -0.87 -7.72
N ARG A 34 19.22 -0.77 -8.02
CA ARG A 34 20.10 0.34 -7.62
C ARG A 34 20.92 0.81 -8.82
N LEU A 35 21.10 2.11 -8.97
CA LEU A 35 21.86 2.69 -10.09
C LEU A 35 23.37 2.55 -9.87
N ALA A 36 24.12 2.58 -10.97
CA ALA A 36 25.58 2.60 -10.90
C ALA A 36 26.09 3.93 -10.33
N GLY A 37 27.12 3.87 -9.49
CA GLY A 37 27.74 5.04 -8.87
C GLY A 37 27.07 5.51 -7.58
N GLU A 38 25.89 4.97 -7.24
CA GLU A 38 25.29 5.18 -5.92
C GLU A 38 26.09 4.48 -4.84
N GLN A 39 25.91 4.91 -3.59
CA GLN A 39 26.52 4.25 -2.44
C GLN A 39 26.00 2.80 -2.35
N GLY A 40 26.93 1.86 -2.23
CA GLY A 40 26.67 0.48 -1.89
C GLY A 40 26.40 0.33 -0.39
N LEU A 41 26.28 -0.91 0.06
CA LEU A 41 26.01 -1.22 1.47
C LEU A 41 27.19 -0.88 2.40
N ASP A 42 28.39 -0.71 1.83
CA ASP A 42 29.61 -0.25 2.49
C ASP A 42 29.78 1.28 2.50
N GLY A 43 28.80 2.02 1.94
CA GLY A 43 28.82 3.48 1.83
C GLY A 43 29.67 4.02 0.68
N LEU A 44 30.30 3.15 -0.13
CA LEU A 44 31.16 3.54 -1.25
C LEU A 44 30.40 3.47 -2.58
N PRO A 45 30.73 4.30 -3.59
CA PRO A 45 30.17 4.16 -4.93
C PRO A 45 30.37 2.74 -5.48
N ALA A 46 29.29 2.12 -5.94
CA ALA A 46 29.31 0.72 -6.38
C ALA A 46 28.61 0.52 -7.74
N PRO A 47 28.86 -0.59 -8.45
CA PRO A 47 28.17 -0.94 -9.70
C PRO A 47 26.66 -1.01 -9.51
N ALA A 48 25.89 -0.94 -10.60
CA ALA A 48 24.44 -1.11 -10.54
C ALA A 48 24.07 -2.50 -10.00
N GLU A 49 22.99 -2.59 -9.23
CA GLU A 49 22.45 -3.86 -8.75
C GLU A 49 21.31 -4.32 -9.68
N PRO A 50 21.39 -5.51 -10.29
CA PRO A 50 20.33 -5.99 -11.18
C PRO A 50 19.01 -6.17 -10.44
N MET A 51 17.91 -5.89 -11.12
CA MET A 51 16.57 -6.24 -10.65
C MET A 51 16.40 -7.76 -10.74
N THR A 52 15.83 -8.38 -9.71
CA THR A 52 15.61 -9.83 -9.63
C THR A 52 14.17 -10.12 -9.20
N ALA A 53 13.67 -11.33 -9.45
CA ALA A 53 12.28 -11.68 -9.13
C ALA A 53 11.97 -11.66 -7.62
N ASP A 54 13.00 -11.86 -6.79
CA ASP A 54 12.96 -11.81 -5.33
C ASP A 54 13.33 -10.43 -4.76
N THR A 55 13.39 -9.39 -5.60
CA THR A 55 13.59 -8.01 -5.12
C THR A 55 12.39 -7.58 -4.27
N ILE A 56 12.68 -7.04 -3.09
CA ILE A 56 11.70 -6.51 -2.14
C ILE A 56 11.49 -5.02 -2.44
N PHE A 57 10.23 -4.58 -2.46
CA PHE A 57 9.84 -3.20 -2.74
C PHE A 57 9.09 -2.61 -1.56
N ASP A 58 9.28 -1.33 -1.29
CA ASP A 58 8.34 -0.53 -0.50
C ASP A 58 7.00 -0.47 -1.26
N LEU A 59 5.97 -1.07 -0.67
CA LEU A 59 4.65 -1.14 -1.28
C LEU A 59 3.88 0.18 -1.21
N ALA A 60 4.33 1.13 -0.40
CA ALA A 60 3.63 2.37 -0.10
C ALA A 60 2.14 2.09 0.19
N SER A 61 1.23 2.75 -0.53
CA SER A 61 -0.22 2.63 -0.30
C SER A 61 -0.87 1.29 -0.65
N LEU A 62 -0.16 0.33 -1.27
CA LEU A 62 -0.64 -1.06 -1.30
C LEU A 62 -0.77 -1.67 0.12
N THR A 63 -0.10 -1.08 1.12
CA THR A 63 -0.29 -1.39 2.55
C THR A 63 -1.76 -1.35 2.96
N LYS A 64 -2.52 -0.36 2.48
CA LYS A 64 -3.92 -0.15 2.85
C LYS A 64 -4.79 -1.40 2.62
N PRO A 65 -4.91 -1.94 1.40
CA PRO A 65 -5.71 -3.15 1.19
C PRO A 65 -5.03 -4.42 1.75
N LEU A 66 -3.71 -4.57 1.58
CA LEU A 66 -3.01 -5.83 1.91
C LEU A 66 -2.89 -6.08 3.42
N ALA A 67 -2.79 -5.02 4.22
CA ALA A 67 -2.64 -5.10 5.66
C ALA A 67 -3.87 -4.54 6.38
N THR A 68 -4.01 -3.21 6.43
CA THR A 68 -4.92 -2.51 7.35
C THR A 68 -6.39 -2.82 7.08
N ALA A 69 -6.86 -2.75 5.83
CA ALA A 69 -8.25 -3.06 5.50
C ALA A 69 -8.56 -4.54 5.76
N THR A 70 -7.64 -5.44 5.42
CA THR A 70 -7.80 -6.88 5.70
C THR A 70 -7.89 -7.13 7.21
N ALA A 71 -7.03 -6.50 8.02
CA ALA A 71 -7.05 -6.61 9.48
C ALA A 71 -8.34 -6.04 10.10
N VAL A 72 -8.80 -4.87 9.65
CA VAL A 72 -10.08 -4.29 10.11
C VAL A 72 -11.24 -5.24 9.79
N MET A 73 -11.24 -5.86 8.61
CA MET A 73 -12.28 -6.83 8.25
C MET A 73 -12.18 -8.16 9.01
N GLN A 74 -10.98 -8.58 9.46
CA GLN A 74 -10.84 -9.70 10.40
C GLN A 74 -11.48 -9.37 11.76
N LEU A 75 -11.24 -8.16 12.26
CA LEU A 75 -11.86 -7.68 13.50
C LEU A 75 -13.39 -7.52 13.36
N HIS A 76 -13.86 -7.17 12.16
CA HIS A 76 -15.27 -7.16 11.83
C HIS A 76 -15.91 -8.57 11.90
N GLU A 77 -15.28 -9.58 11.30
CA GLU A 77 -15.76 -10.97 11.41
C GLU A 77 -15.77 -11.50 12.85
N GLN A 78 -14.86 -10.99 13.68
CA GLN A 78 -14.79 -11.30 15.11
C GLN A 78 -15.85 -10.56 15.94
N GLY A 79 -16.66 -9.69 15.32
CA GLY A 79 -17.65 -8.86 16.01
C GLY A 79 -17.05 -7.78 16.90
N LYS A 80 -15.76 -7.45 16.75
CA LYS A 80 -15.07 -6.42 17.53
C LYS A 80 -15.34 -5.00 17.03
N VAL A 81 -15.73 -4.87 15.76
CA VAL A 81 -16.06 -3.59 15.12
C VAL A 81 -17.09 -3.78 14.00
N GLY A 82 -18.12 -2.94 13.98
CA GLY A 82 -19.01 -2.79 12.84
C GLY A 82 -18.43 -1.82 11.81
N VAL A 83 -18.61 -2.11 10.52
CA VAL A 83 -18.21 -1.17 9.46
C VAL A 83 -19.01 0.14 9.51
N ASP A 84 -20.22 0.13 10.07
CA ASP A 84 -21.05 1.33 10.23
C ASP A 84 -20.93 1.96 11.61
N ASP A 85 -20.04 1.45 12.48
CA ASP A 85 -19.79 2.05 13.78
C ASP A 85 -19.16 3.43 13.60
N PRO A 86 -19.64 4.46 14.32
CA PRO A 86 -18.92 5.70 14.49
C PRO A 86 -17.50 5.44 15.01
N ILE A 87 -16.49 6.04 14.37
CA ILE A 87 -15.09 5.81 14.77
C ILE A 87 -14.84 6.27 16.23
N GLN A 88 -15.58 7.28 16.69
CA GLN A 88 -15.50 7.79 18.05
C GLN A 88 -15.91 6.76 19.12
N ASP A 89 -16.68 5.74 18.77
CA ASP A 89 -17.10 4.71 19.73
C ASP A 89 -15.91 3.81 20.11
N HIS A 90 -14.91 3.73 19.23
CA HIS A 90 -13.69 2.96 19.43
C HIS A 90 -12.47 3.85 19.76
N LEU A 91 -12.46 5.08 19.24
CA LEU A 91 -11.42 6.09 19.45
C LEU A 91 -12.09 7.40 19.93
N PRO A 92 -12.53 7.50 21.19
CA PRO A 92 -13.26 8.67 21.70
C PRO A 92 -12.46 9.98 21.60
N GLU A 93 -11.13 9.88 21.58
CA GLU A 93 -10.20 10.99 21.36
C GLU A 93 -10.36 11.62 19.96
N PHE A 94 -11.04 10.94 19.03
CA PHE A 94 -11.42 11.49 17.73
C PHE A 94 -12.47 12.59 17.87
N ASN A 95 -13.33 12.61 18.89
CA ASN A 95 -14.37 13.65 19.00
C ASN A 95 -14.47 14.25 20.42
N PRO A 96 -13.39 14.88 20.93
CA PRO A 96 -13.31 15.30 22.32
C PRO A 96 -14.29 16.43 22.69
N THR A 97 -14.80 17.15 21.69
CA THR A 97 -15.73 18.29 21.88
C THR A 97 -17.17 17.98 21.47
N ASN A 98 -17.50 16.71 21.22
CA ASN A 98 -18.83 16.27 20.75
C ASN A 98 -19.31 17.02 19.49
N ASP A 99 -18.42 17.21 18.51
CA ASP A 99 -18.77 17.77 17.21
C ASP A 99 -19.76 16.83 16.48
N PRO A 100 -20.93 17.32 16.04
CA PRO A 100 -21.96 16.50 15.42
C PRO A 100 -21.59 15.98 14.03
N GLN A 101 -20.68 16.64 13.29
CA GLN A 101 -20.16 16.12 12.04
C GLN A 101 -19.18 14.97 12.32
N ARG A 102 -18.25 15.15 13.26
CA ARG A 102 -17.28 14.10 13.62
C ARG A 102 -17.96 12.84 14.15
N ALA A 103 -19.08 13.00 14.87
CA ALA A 103 -19.90 11.88 15.35
C ALA A 103 -20.49 11.01 14.23
N ARG A 104 -20.56 11.51 12.99
CA ARG A 104 -21.07 10.77 11.82
C ARG A 104 -19.99 9.99 11.05
N VAL A 105 -18.71 10.17 11.37
CA VAL A 105 -17.62 9.48 10.67
C VAL A 105 -17.59 8.01 11.09
N THR A 106 -17.78 7.10 10.15
CA THR A 106 -17.79 5.65 10.41
C THR A 106 -16.56 4.93 9.88
N VAL A 107 -16.34 3.70 10.33
CA VAL A 107 -15.26 2.81 9.85
C VAL A 107 -15.33 2.59 8.34
N ARG A 108 -16.54 2.41 7.78
CA ARG A 108 -16.85 2.32 6.34
C ARG A 108 -16.29 3.54 5.62
N MET A 109 -16.58 4.74 6.13
CA MET A 109 -16.12 5.97 5.49
C MET A 109 -14.60 6.11 5.50
N LEU A 110 -13.90 5.56 6.50
CA LEU A 110 -12.43 5.49 6.49
C LEU A 110 -11.93 4.51 5.42
N LEU A 111 -12.49 3.29 5.39
CA LEU A 111 -12.13 2.22 4.44
C LEU A 111 -12.40 2.61 2.97
N THR A 112 -13.40 3.47 2.74
CA THR A 112 -13.82 3.91 1.40
C THR A 112 -13.39 5.32 1.03
N HIS A 113 -12.58 5.98 1.88
CA HIS A 113 -12.09 7.35 1.63
C HIS A 113 -13.20 8.39 1.44
N THR A 114 -14.25 8.33 2.27
CA THR A 114 -15.39 9.25 2.26
C THR A 114 -15.65 9.87 3.64
N SER A 115 -14.68 9.86 4.54
CA SER A 115 -14.83 10.39 5.91
C SER A 115 -14.80 11.90 6.01
N GLY A 116 -14.35 12.59 4.96
CA GLY A 116 -14.06 14.02 4.98
C GLY A 116 -12.70 14.38 5.59
N LEU A 117 -11.90 13.42 6.05
CA LEU A 117 -10.54 13.67 6.54
C LEU A 117 -9.60 14.10 5.41
N PRO A 118 -8.56 14.91 5.71
CA PRO A 118 -7.61 15.37 4.70
C PRO A 118 -6.82 14.22 4.07
N ASP A 119 -6.23 14.51 2.90
CA ASP A 119 -5.47 13.54 2.11
C ASP A 119 -4.24 13.01 2.88
N VAL A 120 -3.51 13.90 3.54
CA VAL A 120 -2.26 13.61 4.28
C VAL A 120 -2.23 14.30 5.64
N LEU A 121 -1.37 13.82 6.54
CA LEU A 121 -1.09 14.51 7.80
C LEU A 121 -0.38 15.84 7.59
N ASP A 122 -0.56 16.76 8.52
CA ASP A 122 0.27 17.96 8.61
C ASP A 122 1.68 17.58 9.07
N LEU A 123 2.66 17.76 8.19
CA LEU A 123 4.07 17.42 8.43
C LEU A 123 4.93 18.62 8.85
N ARG A 124 4.32 19.79 9.10
CA ARG A 124 5.05 20.99 9.52
C ARG A 124 5.74 20.79 10.87
N GLY A 125 6.84 21.52 11.03
CA GLY A 125 7.73 21.43 12.20
C GLY A 125 8.71 20.26 12.09
N THR A 126 9.35 19.94 13.22
CA THR A 126 10.44 18.97 13.31
C THR A 126 10.01 17.56 13.76
N TRP A 127 8.70 17.33 13.88
CA TRP A 127 8.17 16.04 14.33
C TRP A 127 8.72 14.90 13.47
N GLY A 128 9.32 13.91 14.13
CA GLY A 128 9.73 12.66 13.51
C GLY A 128 11.04 12.72 12.71
N PHE A 129 11.84 13.78 12.81
CA PHE A 129 13.16 13.82 12.16
C PHE A 129 14.27 13.20 13.01
N ASP A 130 14.35 13.57 14.29
CA ASP A 130 15.41 13.07 15.18
C ASP A 130 15.14 11.65 15.70
N HIS A 131 13.88 11.35 15.98
CA HIS A 131 13.42 10.04 16.42
C HIS A 131 11.96 9.83 16.00
N ALA A 132 11.56 8.57 15.88
CA ALA A 132 10.19 8.21 15.55
C ALA A 132 9.25 8.54 16.71
N ASP A 133 8.09 9.11 16.40
CA ASP A 133 7.04 9.41 17.36
C ASP A 133 5.67 9.08 16.75
N LYS A 134 5.24 7.83 17.00
CA LYS A 134 3.94 7.32 16.55
C LYS A 134 2.77 8.00 17.26
N ALA A 135 2.94 8.35 18.53
CA ALA A 135 1.87 8.93 19.34
C ALA A 135 1.46 10.31 18.82
N GLU A 136 2.44 11.16 18.48
CA GLU A 136 2.19 12.46 17.83
C GLU A 136 1.53 12.29 16.46
N GLY A 137 1.94 11.30 15.65
CA GLY A 137 1.30 11.01 14.36
C GLY A 137 -0.18 10.63 14.49
N ILE A 138 -0.51 9.77 15.47
CA ILE A 138 -1.91 9.43 15.79
C ILE A 138 -2.65 10.66 16.34
N GLY A 139 -2.02 11.46 17.21
CA GLY A 139 -2.59 12.71 17.73
C GLY A 139 -2.95 13.72 16.64
N ARG A 140 -2.10 13.86 15.63
CA ARG A 140 -2.36 14.68 14.42
C ARG A 140 -3.51 14.10 13.60
N ALA A 141 -3.60 12.78 13.46
CA ALA A 141 -4.71 12.15 12.75
C ALA A 141 -6.06 12.35 13.48
N LEU A 142 -6.06 12.18 14.80
CA LEU A 142 -7.23 12.37 15.66
C LEU A 142 -7.71 13.83 15.65
N SER A 143 -6.81 14.80 15.59
CA SER A 143 -7.16 16.23 15.59
C SER A 143 -7.35 16.85 14.20
N ALA A 144 -7.16 16.08 13.12
CA ALA A 144 -7.26 16.58 11.76
C ALA A 144 -8.67 17.16 11.49
N PRO A 145 -8.78 18.38 10.93
CA PRO A 145 -10.06 18.99 10.63
C PRO A 145 -10.72 18.30 9.42
N LEU A 146 -12.04 18.12 9.48
CA LEU A 146 -12.80 17.64 8.32
C LEU A 146 -12.78 18.71 7.21
N GLN A 147 -12.56 18.27 5.97
CA GLN A 147 -12.52 19.09 4.76
C GLN A 147 -13.80 18.99 3.91
N SER A 148 -14.69 18.06 4.27
CA SER A 148 -16.02 17.91 3.70
C SER A 148 -16.92 17.19 4.70
N GLU A 149 -18.23 17.23 4.45
CA GLU A 149 -19.19 16.44 5.21
C GLU A 149 -18.91 14.93 5.09
N PRO A 150 -19.06 14.16 6.19
CA PRO A 150 -18.88 12.71 6.16
C PRO A 150 -19.88 12.03 5.22
N GLY A 151 -19.34 11.20 4.33
CA GLY A 151 -20.08 10.41 3.35
C GLY A 151 -20.34 11.11 2.01
N GLU A 152 -20.11 12.42 1.89
CA GLU A 152 -20.49 13.17 0.69
C GLU A 152 -19.46 13.11 -0.45
N VAL A 153 -18.17 13.17 -0.12
CA VAL A 153 -17.09 13.34 -1.11
C VAL A 153 -16.07 12.22 -0.96
N PHE A 154 -15.74 11.58 -2.09
CA PHE A 154 -14.55 10.74 -2.18
C PHE A 154 -13.29 11.60 -2.16
N ARG A 155 -12.43 11.35 -1.18
CA ARG A 155 -11.13 11.99 -0.97
C ARG A 155 -10.13 10.95 -0.49
N TYR A 156 -9.20 10.58 -1.36
CA TYR A 156 -8.13 9.65 -1.02
C TYR A 156 -7.36 10.16 0.21
N SER A 157 -7.40 9.43 1.32
CA SER A 157 -6.95 9.88 2.64
C SER A 157 -6.08 8.84 3.32
N ASP A 158 -4.83 9.21 3.57
CA ASP A 158 -3.90 8.49 4.43
C ASP A 158 -4.29 8.63 5.89
N VAL A 159 -4.80 9.80 6.28
CA VAL A 159 -5.25 10.08 7.66
C VAL A 159 -6.32 9.09 8.10
N GLY A 160 -7.28 8.78 7.22
CA GLY A 160 -8.30 7.78 7.52
C GLY A 160 -7.72 6.39 7.79
N PHE A 161 -6.69 5.98 7.03
CA PHE A 161 -6.02 4.69 7.23
C PHE A 161 -5.07 4.67 8.43
N ILE A 162 -4.48 5.81 8.81
CA ILE A 162 -3.73 5.93 10.06
C ILE A 162 -4.66 5.71 11.26
N LEU A 163 -5.88 6.25 11.23
CA LEU A 163 -6.89 5.99 12.26
C LEU A 163 -7.34 4.53 12.28
N LEU A 164 -7.45 3.87 11.11
CA LEU A 164 -7.73 2.43 11.05
C LEU A 164 -6.58 1.59 11.64
N GLY A 165 -5.33 2.01 11.45
CA GLY A 165 -4.17 1.41 12.14
C GLY A 165 -4.29 1.53 13.66
N ALA A 166 -4.59 2.74 14.17
CA ALA A 166 -4.81 2.98 15.60
C ALA A 166 -6.01 2.19 16.16
N LEU A 167 -7.07 2.01 15.36
CA LEU A 167 -8.22 1.18 15.69
C LEU A 167 -7.82 -0.29 15.86
N ILE A 168 -7.00 -0.85 14.95
CA ILE A 168 -6.48 -2.21 15.07
C ILE A 168 -5.73 -2.36 16.40
N GLU A 169 -4.80 -1.45 16.71
CA GLU A 169 -4.01 -1.51 17.94
C GLU A 169 -4.89 -1.39 19.19
N ARG A 170 -5.91 -0.52 19.16
CA ARG A 170 -6.87 -0.35 20.26
C ARG A 170 -7.68 -1.62 20.53
N LEU A 171 -8.16 -2.28 19.48
CA LEU A 171 -9.05 -3.46 19.59
C LEU A 171 -8.32 -4.77 19.83
N THR A 172 -7.03 -4.83 19.51
CA THR A 172 -6.20 -6.03 19.66
C THR A 172 -5.29 -5.96 20.88
N GLY A 173 -4.89 -4.76 21.31
CA GLY A 173 -3.85 -4.57 22.30
C GLY A 173 -2.43 -4.87 21.77
N GLU A 174 -2.27 -5.04 20.46
CA GLU A 174 -1.03 -5.41 19.81
C GLU A 174 -0.63 -4.36 18.76
N PRO A 175 0.67 -4.17 18.49
CA PRO A 175 1.13 -3.34 17.38
C PRO A 175 0.59 -3.85 16.03
N GLU A 176 0.21 -2.93 15.13
CA GLU A 176 -0.37 -3.27 13.83
C GLU A 176 0.51 -4.22 13.02
N ASP A 177 1.83 -4.01 13.02
CA ASP A 177 2.77 -4.84 12.29
C ASP A 177 2.82 -6.29 12.79
N VAL A 178 2.73 -6.49 14.10
CA VAL A 178 2.67 -7.82 14.74
C VAL A 178 1.36 -8.51 14.38
N TYR A 179 0.23 -7.81 14.53
CA TYR A 179 -1.09 -8.38 14.21
C TYR A 179 -1.17 -8.79 12.74
N VAL A 180 -0.76 -7.91 11.82
CA VAL A 180 -0.81 -8.18 10.38
C VAL A 180 0.12 -9.32 10.00
N GLN A 181 1.35 -9.36 10.53
CA GLN A 181 2.29 -10.44 10.24
C GLN A 181 1.71 -11.80 10.64
N ARG A 182 1.18 -11.90 11.86
CA ARG A 182 0.68 -13.15 12.43
C ARG A 182 -0.64 -13.61 11.81
N ASN A 183 -1.56 -12.70 11.53
CA ASN A 183 -2.94 -13.05 11.16
C ASN A 183 -3.19 -12.99 9.63
N ILE A 184 -2.28 -12.39 8.86
CA ILE A 184 -2.47 -12.20 7.41
C ILE A 184 -1.29 -12.77 6.63
N PHE A 185 -0.08 -12.24 6.81
CA PHE A 185 1.06 -12.58 5.96
C PHE A 185 1.58 -14.00 6.23
N ALA A 186 1.76 -14.39 7.49
CA ALA A 186 2.23 -15.73 7.83
C ALA A 186 1.25 -16.85 7.40
N PRO A 187 -0.08 -16.76 7.64
CA PRO A 187 -1.04 -17.77 7.16
C PRO A 187 -1.09 -17.90 5.63
N LEU A 188 -0.85 -16.79 4.92
CA LEU A 188 -0.76 -16.77 3.45
C LEU A 188 0.60 -17.27 2.91
N GLY A 189 1.58 -17.52 3.78
CA GLY A 189 2.94 -17.91 3.38
C GLY A 189 3.71 -16.79 2.69
N MET A 190 3.44 -15.54 3.05
CA MET A 190 4.10 -14.34 2.53
C MET A 190 5.36 -14.03 3.36
N HIS A 191 6.42 -14.82 3.16
CA HIS A 191 7.63 -14.81 4.00
C HIS A 191 8.56 -13.62 3.78
N ASP A 192 8.51 -12.97 2.62
CA ASP A 192 9.29 -11.77 2.30
C ASP A 192 8.40 -10.51 2.38
N THR A 193 7.29 -10.57 3.14
CA THR A 193 6.34 -9.48 3.32
C THR A 193 6.20 -9.11 4.79
N GLY A 194 6.28 -7.82 5.07
CA GLY A 194 6.08 -7.29 6.42
C GLY A 194 6.33 -5.79 6.48
N TYR A 195 5.96 -5.18 7.61
CA TYR A 195 6.48 -3.86 7.96
C TYR A 195 7.95 -3.98 8.37
N LEU A 196 8.76 -2.96 8.05
CA LEU A 196 10.18 -2.93 8.39
C LEU A 196 10.52 -1.75 9.33
N PRO A 197 9.94 -1.67 10.54
CA PRO A 197 10.28 -0.61 11.48
C PRO A 197 11.76 -0.70 11.87
N PRO A 198 12.57 0.38 11.74
CA PRO A 198 14.00 0.33 12.08
C PRO A 198 14.27 -0.12 13.52
N ALA A 199 13.37 0.20 14.45
CA ALA A 199 13.48 -0.20 15.85
C ALA A 199 13.39 -1.73 16.10
N LYS A 200 12.87 -2.50 15.14
CA LYS A 200 12.78 -3.97 15.21
C LYS A 200 13.74 -4.68 14.24
N ALA A 201 14.72 -3.97 13.70
CA ALA A 201 15.73 -4.57 12.84
C ALA A 201 16.68 -5.45 13.67
N CYS A 202 17.01 -6.63 13.13
CA CYS A 202 17.90 -7.62 13.73
C CYS A 202 19.10 -7.87 12.81
N GLY A 203 20.32 -7.77 13.36
CA GLY A 203 21.58 -7.82 12.63
C GLY A 203 22.30 -6.46 12.60
N PRO A 204 23.47 -6.37 11.96
CA PRO A 204 24.30 -5.16 11.94
C PRO A 204 23.61 -3.96 11.28
N HIS A 205 23.29 -2.95 12.08
CA HIS A 205 22.74 -1.67 11.60
C HIS A 205 22.96 -0.55 12.63
N LYS A 206 22.67 0.68 12.21
CA LYS A 206 22.41 1.83 13.08
C LYS A 206 21.17 2.55 12.59
N ILE A 207 20.56 3.34 13.47
CA ILE A 207 19.44 4.21 13.12
C ILE A 207 19.99 5.63 12.95
N ARG A 208 19.80 6.20 11.76
CA ARG A 208 20.08 7.61 11.47
C ARG A 208 18.72 8.32 11.49
N GLY A 209 18.46 9.20 12.46
CA GLY A 209 17.14 9.83 12.62
C GLY A 209 16.03 8.78 12.72
N VAL A 210 15.27 8.61 11.64
CA VAL A 210 14.19 7.60 11.51
C VAL A 210 14.41 6.58 10.38
N ALA A 211 15.61 6.52 9.79
CA ALA A 211 15.97 5.55 8.75
C ALA A 211 17.01 4.53 9.25
N LEU A 212 16.97 3.35 8.64
CA LEU A 212 17.93 2.29 8.84
C LEU A 212 19.17 2.50 7.96
N GLU A 213 20.36 2.39 8.55
CA GLU A 213 21.64 2.35 7.83
C GLU A 213 22.38 1.06 8.22
N LEU A 214 22.77 0.25 7.22
CA LEU A 214 23.56 -0.96 7.49
C LEU A 214 24.94 -0.60 8.03
N THR A 215 25.45 -1.47 8.90
CA THR A 215 26.83 -1.43 9.36
C THR A 215 27.50 -2.77 9.08
N PRO A 216 28.83 -2.82 8.90
CA PRO A 216 29.53 -4.10 8.84
C PRO A 216 29.39 -4.87 10.17
N GLY A 217 29.20 -6.18 10.10
CA GLY A 217 29.18 -7.05 11.27
C GLY A 217 28.70 -8.46 10.94
N GLU A 218 28.69 -9.32 11.95
CA GLU A 218 28.14 -10.68 11.85
C GLU A 218 26.63 -10.66 12.11
N HIS A 219 25.89 -11.46 11.33
CA HIS A 219 24.46 -11.66 11.55
C HIS A 219 24.23 -12.77 12.58
N PRO A 220 23.22 -12.63 13.47
CA PRO A 220 22.85 -13.71 14.38
C PRO A 220 22.27 -14.90 13.59
N GLU A 221 22.45 -16.10 14.12
CA GLU A 221 21.89 -17.33 13.50
C GLU A 221 20.35 -17.30 13.40
N ALA A 222 19.70 -16.61 14.34
CA ALA A 222 18.25 -16.40 14.34
C ALA A 222 17.89 -15.03 14.94
N CYS A 223 16.86 -14.42 14.38
CA CYS A 223 16.28 -13.18 14.89
C CYS A 223 15.12 -13.46 15.87
N PRO A 224 14.93 -12.64 16.92
CA PRO A 224 13.75 -12.74 17.79
C PRO A 224 12.41 -12.70 17.03
N GLU A 225 11.37 -13.32 17.61
CA GLU A 225 10.06 -13.56 16.97
C GLU A 225 9.34 -12.28 16.47
N ASP A 226 9.58 -11.13 17.11
CA ASP A 226 9.00 -9.83 16.74
C ASP A 226 9.98 -8.90 16.00
N THR A 227 11.05 -9.44 15.41
CA THR A 227 12.06 -8.66 14.67
C THR A 227 12.20 -9.13 13.23
N TRP A 228 12.83 -8.32 12.39
CA TRP A 228 13.11 -8.66 11.00
C TRP A 228 14.62 -8.61 10.71
N SER A 229 15.12 -9.57 9.93
CA SER A 229 16.55 -9.67 9.63
C SER A 229 17.00 -8.60 8.63
N THR A 230 18.11 -7.91 8.92
CA THR A 230 18.72 -6.96 7.98
C THR A 230 19.32 -7.63 6.74
N GLU A 231 19.37 -8.96 6.68
CA GLU A 231 19.75 -9.72 5.47
C GLU A 231 18.82 -9.51 4.27
N ILE A 232 17.63 -8.96 4.49
CA ILE A 232 16.72 -8.61 3.38
C ILE A 232 17.15 -7.31 2.67
N VAL A 233 17.86 -6.42 3.35
CA VAL A 233 18.22 -5.08 2.85
C VAL A 233 18.99 -5.13 1.52
N PRO A 234 19.99 -6.02 1.31
CA PRO A 234 20.66 -6.20 0.02
C PRO A 234 19.72 -6.57 -1.15
N ARG A 235 18.56 -7.18 -0.88
CA ARG A 235 17.54 -7.52 -1.88
C ARG A 235 16.41 -6.49 -1.96
N THR A 236 16.34 -5.55 -1.02
CA THR A 236 15.37 -4.45 -1.07
C THR A 236 15.80 -3.37 -2.05
N ALA A 237 14.91 -3.01 -2.96
CA ALA A 237 15.11 -1.88 -3.85
C ALA A 237 15.09 -0.56 -3.06
N PRO A 238 16.10 0.32 -3.19
CA PRO A 238 16.01 1.68 -2.69
C PRO A 238 14.86 2.45 -3.34
N THR A 239 14.29 3.41 -2.60
CA THR A 239 13.11 4.16 -3.01
C THR A 239 13.45 5.57 -3.46
N ALA A 240 14.02 6.43 -2.63
CA ALA A 240 14.40 7.79 -3.01
C ALA A 240 15.45 8.34 -2.04
N LEU A 241 16.14 9.41 -2.45
CA LEU A 241 16.84 10.24 -1.49
C LEU A 241 15.82 10.92 -0.60
N ASP A 242 16.10 10.99 0.69
CA ASP A 242 15.31 11.80 1.60
C ASP A 242 15.58 13.28 1.33
N GLU A 243 14.53 13.99 0.96
CA GLU A 243 14.58 15.42 0.69
C GLU A 243 13.56 16.19 1.52
N GLU A 244 13.08 15.63 2.64
CA GLU A 244 12.18 16.33 3.55
C GLU A 244 12.89 17.53 4.22
N HIS A 245 12.16 18.64 4.39
CA HIS A 245 12.63 19.88 5.02
C HIS A 245 13.78 20.58 4.26
N ARG A 246 13.66 20.71 2.93
CA ARG A 246 14.68 21.33 2.06
C ARG A 246 15.05 22.76 2.44
N GLU A 247 14.13 23.48 3.06
CA GLU A 247 14.29 24.85 3.54
C GLU A 247 15.31 24.97 4.69
N ASP A 248 15.47 23.94 5.51
CA ASP A 248 16.56 23.83 6.49
C ASP A 248 17.00 22.37 6.69
N PRO A 249 17.86 21.85 5.79
CA PRO A 249 18.28 20.45 5.80
C PRO A 249 18.95 19.97 7.09
N ARG A 250 19.45 20.90 7.92
CA ARG A 250 20.13 20.58 9.19
C ARG A 250 19.19 20.00 10.24
N GLN A 251 17.88 20.23 10.09
CA GLN A 251 16.85 19.71 10.99
C GLN A 251 16.40 18.30 10.63
N ASN A 252 16.81 17.77 9.48
CA ASN A 252 16.50 16.41 9.08
C ASN A 252 17.77 15.52 9.13
N PRO A 253 17.90 14.72 10.21
CA PRO A 253 18.60 13.46 10.32
C PRO A 253 19.10 12.85 9.05
N ASN A 254 18.15 12.62 8.17
CA ASN A 254 18.19 11.76 7.02
C ASN A 254 18.38 12.51 5.70
N PHE A 255 18.42 13.84 5.68
CA PHE A 255 18.51 14.61 4.44
C PHE A 255 19.67 14.12 3.55
N GLY A 256 19.35 13.86 2.28
CA GLY A 256 20.28 13.31 1.27
C GLY A 256 20.60 11.82 1.43
N HIS A 257 20.03 11.12 2.40
CA HIS A 257 20.22 9.69 2.57
C HIS A 257 19.30 8.89 1.64
N LEU A 258 19.84 7.89 0.96
CA LEU A 258 19.07 7.00 0.11
C LEU A 258 18.27 6.02 0.95
N LEU A 259 16.95 6.10 0.89
CA LEU A 259 16.05 5.24 1.64
C LEU A 259 16.07 3.83 1.05
N ARG A 260 16.37 2.85 1.90
CA ARG A 260 16.40 1.42 1.57
C ARG A 260 16.00 0.63 2.80
N ALA A 261 15.01 -0.26 2.67
CA ALA A 261 14.35 -0.91 3.82
C ALA A 261 13.90 0.07 4.92
N THR A 262 13.57 1.30 4.50
CA THR A 262 12.97 2.35 5.30
C THR A 262 11.82 2.88 4.46
N VAL A 263 10.62 2.96 5.04
CA VAL A 263 9.43 3.41 4.32
C VAL A 263 9.66 4.81 3.75
N HIS A 264 9.27 5.02 2.50
CA HIS A 264 9.37 6.30 1.81
C HIS A 264 8.37 7.33 2.36
N ASP A 265 7.15 6.89 2.67
CA ASP A 265 6.08 7.77 3.13
C ASP A 265 6.52 8.56 4.39
N PRO A 266 6.56 9.90 4.31
CA PRO A 266 7.00 10.74 5.41
C PRO A 266 6.26 10.51 6.73
N ALA A 267 4.93 10.40 6.69
CA ALA A 267 4.12 10.23 7.89
C ALA A 267 4.42 8.87 8.53
N ALA A 268 4.37 7.79 7.75
CA ALA A 268 4.68 6.45 8.23
C ALA A 268 6.11 6.35 8.78
N ARG A 269 7.08 7.00 8.12
CA ARG A 269 8.48 7.02 8.55
C ARG A 269 8.66 7.74 9.89
N ARG A 270 8.06 8.93 10.03
CA ARG A 270 8.04 9.71 11.29
C ARG A 270 7.31 8.97 12.42
N MET A 271 6.38 8.09 12.09
CA MET A 271 5.69 7.19 13.03
C MET A 271 6.47 5.89 13.33
N GLY A 272 7.69 5.73 12.82
CA GLY A 272 8.56 4.57 13.11
C GLY A 272 8.44 3.41 12.12
N GLY A 273 7.83 3.64 10.95
CA GLY A 273 7.74 2.66 9.87
C GLY A 273 6.46 1.82 9.84
N VAL A 274 5.56 2.00 10.81
CA VAL A 274 4.29 1.27 10.93
C VAL A 274 3.12 2.26 10.97
N ALA A 275 2.40 2.37 9.86
CA ALA A 275 1.16 3.11 9.77
C ALA A 275 0.16 2.37 8.87
N GLY A 276 -1.14 2.52 9.14
CA GLY A 276 -2.15 1.87 8.32
C GLY A 276 -2.21 2.37 6.87
N SER A 277 -1.61 3.53 6.59
CA SER A 277 -1.53 4.08 5.24
C SER A 277 -0.36 3.52 4.40
N ALA A 278 0.76 3.15 5.03
CA ALA A 278 2.02 2.75 4.39
C ALA A 278 3.00 2.09 5.39
N GLY A 279 3.94 1.29 4.89
CA GLY A 279 5.02 0.70 5.69
C GLY A 279 5.34 -0.76 5.35
N VAL A 280 4.47 -1.43 4.58
CA VAL A 280 4.70 -2.80 4.14
C VAL A 280 5.70 -2.85 3.00
N PHE A 281 6.61 -3.81 3.07
CA PHE A 281 7.51 -4.20 2.00
C PHE A 281 7.13 -5.60 1.51
N SER A 282 7.34 -5.90 0.22
CA SER A 282 7.03 -7.23 -0.34
C SER A 282 7.72 -7.51 -1.67
N THR A 283 7.60 -8.74 -2.14
CA THR A 283 7.99 -9.19 -3.48
C THR A 283 6.76 -9.36 -4.37
N VAL A 284 6.96 -9.46 -5.69
CA VAL A 284 5.85 -9.79 -6.61
C VAL A 284 5.22 -11.16 -6.32
N HIS A 285 6.02 -12.08 -5.78
CA HIS A 285 5.62 -13.45 -5.51
C HIS A 285 4.63 -13.52 -4.35
N ASP A 286 4.94 -12.84 -3.25
CA ASP A 286 4.04 -12.79 -2.09
C ASP A 286 2.77 -11.99 -2.36
N VAL A 287 2.87 -10.84 -3.03
CA VAL A 287 1.68 -10.11 -3.49
C VAL A 287 0.82 -10.98 -4.42
N GLY A 288 1.46 -11.82 -5.25
CA GLY A 288 0.77 -12.81 -6.07
C GLY A 288 0.06 -13.90 -5.25
N ARG A 289 0.66 -14.40 -4.17
CA ARG A 289 0.01 -15.34 -3.24
C ARG A 289 -1.23 -14.74 -2.60
N TYR A 290 -1.13 -13.50 -2.13
CA TYR A 290 -2.27 -12.76 -1.58
C TYR A 290 -3.40 -12.68 -2.62
N ALA A 291 -3.07 -12.25 -3.85
CA ALA A 291 -4.04 -12.07 -4.92
C ALA A 291 -4.72 -13.39 -5.34
N GLN A 292 -3.93 -14.47 -5.49
CA GLN A 292 -4.48 -15.77 -5.86
C GLN A 292 -5.37 -16.35 -4.75
N ALA A 293 -4.94 -16.28 -3.48
CA ALA A 293 -5.75 -16.73 -2.37
C ALA A 293 -7.07 -15.95 -2.27
N LEU A 294 -7.04 -14.64 -2.54
CA LEU A 294 -8.24 -13.80 -2.59
C LEU A 294 -9.19 -14.27 -3.70
N LEU A 295 -8.69 -14.45 -4.92
CA LEU A 295 -9.47 -14.97 -6.05
C LEU A 295 -10.09 -16.34 -5.73
N ASP A 296 -9.31 -17.25 -5.17
CA ASP A 296 -9.76 -18.58 -4.78
C ASP A 296 -10.90 -18.50 -3.76
N ARG A 297 -10.75 -17.66 -2.73
CA ARG A 297 -11.79 -17.48 -1.71
C ARG A 297 -13.06 -16.85 -2.30
N LEU A 298 -12.93 -15.83 -3.16
CA LEU A 298 -14.07 -15.21 -3.85
C LEU A 298 -14.83 -16.20 -4.74
N ALA A 299 -14.11 -17.12 -5.38
CA ALA A 299 -14.70 -18.16 -6.22
C ALA A 299 -15.26 -19.36 -5.43
N GLY A 300 -15.17 -19.36 -4.09
CA GLY A 300 -15.59 -20.48 -3.25
C GLY A 300 -14.68 -21.71 -3.35
N ARG A 301 -13.45 -21.54 -3.87
CA ARG A 301 -12.42 -22.57 -3.90
C ARG A 301 -11.72 -22.65 -2.55
N GLU A 302 -11.04 -23.78 -2.30
CA GLU A 302 -10.15 -23.91 -1.15
C GLU A 302 -9.11 -22.78 -1.16
N SER A 303 -8.99 -22.06 -0.06
CA SER A 303 -8.13 -20.89 0.02
C SER A 303 -7.66 -20.64 1.44
N ARG A 304 -6.39 -20.24 1.58
CA ARG A 304 -5.81 -19.77 2.85
C ARG A 304 -6.14 -18.33 3.18
N PHE A 305 -6.90 -17.63 2.33
CA PHE A 305 -7.22 -16.23 2.57
C PHE A 305 -7.94 -16.06 3.91
N PRO A 306 -7.50 -15.15 4.78
CA PRO A 306 -7.88 -15.18 6.18
C PRO A 306 -9.16 -14.37 6.47
N LEU A 307 -10.10 -14.39 5.53
CA LEU A 307 -11.45 -13.82 5.61
C LEU A 307 -12.46 -14.76 4.94
N GLN A 308 -13.70 -14.75 5.40
CA GLN A 308 -14.81 -15.45 4.79
C GLN A 308 -15.14 -14.86 3.41
N GLN A 309 -15.75 -15.69 2.55
CA GLN A 309 -16.13 -15.29 1.19
C GLN A 309 -17.07 -14.07 1.19
N ALA A 310 -18.08 -14.05 2.08
CA ALA A 310 -19.03 -12.94 2.18
C ALA A 310 -18.33 -11.62 2.54
N THR A 311 -17.36 -11.67 3.44
CA THR A 311 -16.57 -10.49 3.83
C THR A 311 -15.69 -9.99 2.69
N LEU A 312 -15.05 -10.89 1.94
CA LEU A 312 -14.31 -10.52 0.74
C LEU A 312 -15.20 -9.95 -0.35
N GLN A 313 -16.43 -10.45 -0.51
CA GLN A 313 -17.39 -9.87 -1.44
C GLN A 313 -17.66 -8.41 -1.05
N MET A 314 -17.94 -8.11 0.22
CA MET A 314 -18.07 -6.73 0.70
C MET A 314 -16.81 -5.90 0.42
N MET A 315 -15.61 -6.43 0.72
CA MET A 315 -14.36 -5.69 0.46
C MET A 315 -14.16 -5.31 -1.00
N THR A 316 -14.73 -6.07 -1.93
CA THR A 316 -14.45 -5.96 -3.38
C THR A 316 -15.63 -5.44 -4.19
N THR A 317 -16.74 -5.09 -3.54
CA THR A 317 -17.89 -4.40 -4.13
C THR A 317 -17.95 -2.93 -3.71
N PRO A 318 -18.73 -2.06 -4.40
CA PRO A 318 -18.93 -0.68 -3.96
C PRO A 318 -19.58 -0.62 -2.58
N GLU A 319 -18.89 -0.02 -1.61
CA GLU A 319 -19.32 0.05 -0.21
C GLU A 319 -19.42 1.49 0.34
N GLN A 320 -19.18 2.50 -0.51
CA GLN A 320 -19.33 3.90 -0.12
C GLN A 320 -20.79 4.19 0.27
N PRO A 321 -21.02 5.17 1.17
CA PRO A 321 -22.37 5.62 1.47
C PRO A 321 -23.17 5.96 0.20
N GLY A 322 -24.39 5.41 0.09
CA GLY A 322 -25.27 5.61 -1.06
C GLY A 322 -24.90 4.83 -2.33
N HIS A 323 -23.90 3.96 -2.28
CA HIS A 323 -23.45 3.15 -3.42
C HIS A 323 -23.86 1.67 -3.26
N SER A 324 -23.98 0.96 -4.38
CA SER A 324 -24.36 -0.45 -4.42
C SER A 324 -23.74 -1.18 -5.61
N ALA A 325 -23.78 -2.52 -5.62
CA ALA A 325 -23.29 -3.30 -6.75
C ALA A 325 -24.00 -3.03 -8.09
N GLU A 326 -25.20 -2.44 -8.09
CA GLU A 326 -25.95 -2.12 -9.32
C GLU A 326 -25.24 -1.09 -10.20
N GLN A 327 -24.50 -0.19 -9.55
CA GLN A 327 -23.69 0.84 -10.17
C GLN A 327 -22.57 0.28 -11.05
N LEU A 328 -22.08 -0.94 -10.78
CA LEU A 328 -21.11 -1.62 -11.64
C LEU A 328 -21.68 -1.90 -13.03
N ARG A 329 -22.95 -2.31 -13.12
CA ARG A 329 -23.62 -2.57 -14.41
C ARG A 329 -23.76 -1.29 -15.22
N ALA A 330 -24.19 -0.20 -14.56
CA ALA A 330 -24.30 1.10 -15.20
C ALA A 330 -22.95 1.61 -15.71
N ALA A 331 -21.90 1.47 -14.90
CA ALA A 331 -20.56 1.89 -15.26
C ALA A 331 -20.03 1.11 -16.48
N ASN A 332 -20.14 -0.23 -16.48
CA ASN A 332 -19.72 -1.05 -17.63
C ASN A 332 -20.43 -0.67 -18.94
N ASN A 333 -21.72 -0.33 -18.88
CA ASN A 333 -22.46 0.12 -20.07
C ASN A 333 -21.90 1.45 -20.64
N ILE A 334 -21.49 2.37 -19.76
CA ILE A 334 -20.86 3.63 -20.16
C ILE A 334 -19.50 3.36 -20.81
N VAL A 335 -18.67 2.52 -20.20
CA VAL A 335 -17.32 2.20 -20.71
C VAL A 335 -17.36 1.61 -22.12
N ARG A 336 -18.30 0.70 -22.38
CA ARG A 336 -18.50 0.12 -23.72
C ARG A 336 -18.84 1.17 -24.78
N THR A 337 -19.40 2.31 -24.38
CA THR A 337 -19.86 3.37 -25.29
C THR A 337 -18.78 4.41 -25.57
N VAL A 338 -17.95 4.76 -24.58
CA VAL A 338 -16.98 5.87 -24.65
C VAL A 338 -15.62 5.45 -25.26
N GLY A 339 -15.33 4.16 -25.32
CA GLY A 339 -14.10 3.62 -25.94
C GLY A 339 -12.86 3.66 -25.03
N PRO A 340 -11.68 3.21 -25.53
CA PRO A 340 -10.53 2.78 -24.72
C PRO A 340 -9.74 3.91 -24.02
N ARG A 341 -10.18 5.17 -24.12
CA ARG A 341 -9.63 6.22 -23.25
C ARG A 341 -10.42 6.17 -21.95
N TYR A 342 -9.95 5.37 -21.01
CA TYR A 342 -10.58 5.27 -19.71
C TYR A 342 -10.02 6.30 -18.72
N PRO A 343 -10.73 7.39 -18.43
CA PRO A 343 -10.90 7.85 -17.06
C PRO A 343 -12.15 7.17 -16.46
N ALA A 344 -12.15 6.99 -15.14
CA ALA A 344 -13.32 6.52 -14.40
C ALA A 344 -14.62 7.22 -14.78
N VAL A 345 -15.75 6.55 -14.54
CA VAL A 345 -17.06 7.15 -14.79
C VAL A 345 -17.21 8.40 -13.92
N ARG A 346 -17.33 9.55 -14.59
CA ARG A 346 -17.34 10.86 -13.92
C ARG A 346 -18.52 10.95 -12.95
N GLY A 347 -18.22 11.37 -11.72
CA GLY A 347 -19.23 11.65 -10.70
C GLY A 347 -19.73 10.42 -9.95
N GLN A 348 -19.14 9.24 -10.19
CA GLN A 348 -19.56 8.00 -9.56
C GLN A 348 -18.56 7.50 -8.50
N ASN A 349 -17.25 7.51 -8.78
CA ASN A 349 -16.18 7.04 -7.89
C ASN A 349 -16.54 5.76 -7.09
N LEU A 350 -16.19 4.57 -7.57
CA LEU A 350 -16.48 3.32 -6.87
C LEU A 350 -15.28 2.79 -6.08
N ARG A 351 -15.52 2.47 -4.81
CA ARG A 351 -14.56 1.92 -3.84
C ARG A 351 -15.18 0.77 -3.06
N GLY A 352 -14.42 -0.30 -2.89
CA GLY A 352 -14.66 -1.27 -1.83
C GLY A 352 -13.83 -0.93 -0.60
N PHE A 353 -13.86 -1.79 0.41
CA PHE A 353 -13.07 -1.59 1.63
C PHE A 353 -11.57 -1.77 1.34
N GLY A 354 -10.84 -0.64 1.27
CA GLY A 354 -9.42 -0.59 0.92
C GLY A 354 -9.11 -0.71 -0.57
N TRP A 355 -10.08 -1.07 -1.41
CA TRP A 355 -9.88 -1.33 -2.83
C TRP A 355 -10.45 -0.24 -3.75
N ASP A 356 -9.70 0.09 -4.79
CA ASP A 356 -10.15 0.93 -5.90
C ASP A 356 -10.91 0.11 -6.92
N ILE A 357 -12.09 0.55 -7.35
CA ILE A 357 -12.88 -0.13 -8.39
C ILE A 357 -13.02 0.76 -9.62
N ASP A 358 -13.49 2.00 -9.41
CA ASP A 358 -13.71 2.95 -10.49
C ASP A 358 -13.61 4.41 -10.01
N THR A 359 -12.40 4.89 -9.74
CA THR A 359 -12.10 6.28 -9.40
C THR A 359 -11.06 6.89 -10.35
N GLY A 360 -10.77 8.18 -10.18
CA GLY A 360 -9.68 8.83 -10.91
C GLY A 360 -8.32 8.11 -10.81
N HIS A 361 -8.15 7.22 -9.83
CA HIS A 361 -6.94 6.42 -9.61
C HIS A 361 -6.96 5.05 -10.33
N SER A 362 -8.09 4.62 -10.91
CA SER A 362 -8.26 3.27 -11.49
C SER A 362 -7.64 3.09 -12.88
N ARG A 363 -6.74 3.98 -13.31
CA ARG A 363 -5.99 3.82 -14.56
C ARG A 363 -5.25 2.47 -14.68
N PRO A 364 -4.62 1.92 -13.61
CA PRO A 364 -3.90 0.63 -13.68
C PRO A 364 -4.75 -0.54 -14.15
N ARG A 365 -6.08 -0.46 -14.04
CA ARG A 365 -7.04 -1.41 -14.63
C ARG A 365 -6.81 -1.66 -16.12
N GLY A 366 -6.28 -0.67 -16.83
CA GLY A 366 -6.20 -0.71 -18.29
C GLY A 366 -7.57 -0.54 -18.93
N SER A 367 -7.66 -0.98 -20.19
CA SER A 367 -8.83 -0.74 -21.05
C SER A 367 -9.71 -1.97 -21.29
N ILE A 368 -9.32 -3.14 -20.76
CA ILE A 368 -10.00 -4.41 -21.03
C ILE A 368 -10.71 -4.97 -19.79
N PHE A 369 -10.05 -4.99 -18.63
CA PHE A 369 -10.71 -5.46 -17.41
C PHE A 369 -11.97 -4.63 -17.13
N PRO A 370 -13.06 -5.25 -16.67
CA PRO A 370 -14.35 -4.59 -16.49
C PRO A 370 -14.33 -3.66 -15.28
N VAL A 371 -15.33 -2.77 -15.19
CA VAL A 371 -15.64 -2.09 -13.93
C VAL A 371 -16.21 -3.13 -12.97
N GLY A 372 -15.56 -3.35 -11.84
CA GLY A 372 -15.80 -4.51 -10.95
C GLY A 372 -14.57 -5.40 -10.80
N SER A 373 -13.59 -5.29 -11.71
CA SER A 373 -12.20 -5.54 -11.32
C SER A 373 -11.74 -4.42 -10.38
N PHE A 374 -10.79 -4.71 -9.52
CA PHE A 374 -10.37 -3.81 -8.46
C PHE A 374 -8.86 -3.90 -8.21
N GLY A 375 -8.31 -2.88 -7.57
CA GLY A 375 -6.88 -2.85 -7.28
C GLY A 375 -6.48 -1.65 -6.47
N HIS A 376 -5.18 -1.43 -6.38
CA HIS A 376 -4.61 -0.26 -5.72
C HIS A 376 -3.18 -0.02 -6.21
N THR A 377 -2.68 1.21 -6.04
CA THR A 377 -1.30 1.61 -6.35
C THR A 377 -0.53 2.05 -5.12
N GLY A 378 0.79 1.98 -5.17
CA GLY A 378 1.68 2.67 -4.24
C GLY A 378 2.43 3.81 -4.93
N PHE A 379 2.69 4.89 -4.18
CA PHE A 379 3.39 6.08 -4.67
C PHE A 379 4.79 5.74 -5.23
N THR A 380 5.43 4.70 -4.70
CA THR A 380 6.73 4.17 -5.16
C THR A 380 6.72 3.61 -6.59
N GLY A 381 5.54 3.47 -7.19
CA GLY A 381 5.33 2.95 -8.53
C GLY A 381 4.88 1.48 -8.53
N THR A 382 4.37 0.99 -7.40
CA THR A 382 3.82 -0.36 -7.24
C THR A 382 2.32 -0.39 -7.58
N SER A 383 1.82 -1.55 -8.01
CA SER A 383 0.39 -1.77 -8.24
C SER A 383 0.03 -3.25 -8.19
N LEU A 384 -1.20 -3.50 -7.75
CA LEU A 384 -1.90 -4.77 -7.87
C LEU A 384 -3.28 -4.48 -8.47
N TRP A 385 -3.65 -5.23 -9.50
CA TRP A 385 -5.00 -5.21 -10.06
C TRP A 385 -5.53 -6.64 -10.22
N ILE A 386 -6.77 -6.88 -9.83
CA ILE A 386 -7.41 -8.20 -9.76
C ILE A 386 -8.75 -8.13 -10.48
N ASP A 387 -9.02 -9.10 -11.33
CA ASP A 387 -10.31 -9.31 -11.98
C ASP A 387 -10.83 -10.72 -11.64
N PRO A 388 -11.82 -10.83 -10.72
CA PRO A 388 -12.44 -12.12 -10.40
C PRO A 388 -13.14 -12.76 -11.59
N GLY A 389 -13.67 -11.97 -12.53
CA GLY A 389 -14.44 -12.48 -13.67
C GLY A 389 -13.60 -13.34 -14.62
N SER A 390 -12.35 -12.94 -14.85
CA SER A 390 -11.38 -13.71 -15.66
C SER A 390 -10.41 -14.56 -14.83
N ASP A 391 -10.55 -14.60 -13.50
CA ASP A 391 -9.60 -15.24 -12.59
C ASP A 391 -8.16 -14.76 -12.81
N THR A 392 -7.97 -13.44 -12.99
CA THR A 392 -6.69 -12.83 -13.35
C THR A 392 -6.24 -11.82 -12.31
N TYR A 393 -4.94 -11.77 -12.05
CA TYR A 393 -4.33 -10.66 -11.33
C TYR A 393 -3.02 -10.22 -11.99
N ILE A 394 -2.67 -8.95 -11.79
CA ILE A 394 -1.47 -8.32 -12.31
C ILE A 394 -0.78 -7.58 -11.17
N VAL A 395 0.45 -7.99 -10.90
CA VAL A 395 1.37 -7.30 -10.00
C VAL A 395 2.44 -6.63 -10.84
N LEU A 396 2.63 -5.33 -10.62
CA LEU A 396 3.76 -4.57 -11.16
C LEU A 396 4.38 -3.78 -10.01
N LEU A 397 5.56 -4.21 -9.58
CA LEU A 397 6.36 -3.50 -8.59
C LEU A 397 7.53 -2.81 -9.29
N THR A 398 7.71 -1.52 -9.04
CA THR A 398 8.79 -0.71 -9.61
C THR A 398 9.44 0.13 -8.51
N ASN A 399 10.67 0.57 -8.75
CA ASN A 399 11.34 1.60 -7.94
C ASN A 399 11.32 2.94 -8.68
N ALA A 400 10.19 3.33 -9.26
CA ALA A 400 10.11 4.48 -10.17
C ALA A 400 10.58 5.79 -9.52
N ILE A 401 10.22 6.01 -8.24
CA ILE A 401 10.57 7.22 -7.50
C ILE A 401 12.05 7.32 -7.10
N HIS A 402 12.83 6.26 -7.36
CA HIS A 402 14.29 6.26 -7.20
C HIS A 402 14.94 7.25 -8.17
N LEU A 403 14.28 7.49 -9.30
CA LEU A 403 14.59 8.63 -10.15
C LEU A 403 13.89 9.87 -9.62
N ARG A 404 14.69 10.83 -9.16
CA ARG A 404 14.22 12.14 -8.71
C ARG A 404 13.38 12.81 -9.82
N GLY A 405 12.18 13.25 -9.47
CA GLY A 405 11.26 13.91 -10.41
C GLY A 405 10.59 12.97 -11.42
N SER A 406 10.61 11.65 -11.16
CA SER A 406 9.85 10.70 -11.96
C SER A 406 8.36 11.06 -12.00
N ARG A 407 7.72 10.74 -13.13
CA ARG A 407 6.29 10.92 -13.31
C ARG A 407 5.56 9.65 -12.85
N PRO A 408 4.27 9.76 -12.45
CA PRO A 408 3.45 8.59 -12.18
C PRO A 408 3.54 7.55 -13.30
N VAL A 409 3.65 6.29 -12.92
CA VAL A 409 3.75 5.14 -13.85
C VAL A 409 2.37 4.53 -14.18
N SER A 410 1.28 5.24 -13.86
CA SER A 410 -0.10 4.75 -14.08
C SER A 410 -0.41 4.42 -15.53
N ASP A 411 0.12 5.17 -16.50
CA ASP A 411 -0.05 4.85 -17.92
C ASP A 411 0.71 3.56 -18.31
N LEU A 412 1.86 3.29 -17.68
CA LEU A 412 2.61 2.05 -17.89
C LEU A 412 1.87 0.86 -17.27
N GLN A 413 1.34 1.03 -16.05
CA GLN A 413 0.50 0.03 -15.38
C GLN A 413 -0.73 -0.32 -16.23
N ALA A 414 -1.43 0.69 -16.75
CA ALA A 414 -2.57 0.53 -17.65
C ALA A 414 -2.22 -0.23 -18.95
N ALA A 415 -1.05 0.08 -19.52
CA ALA A 415 -0.55 -0.57 -20.74
C ALA A 415 -0.18 -2.05 -20.48
N VAL A 416 0.45 -2.35 -19.34
CA VAL A 416 0.74 -3.73 -18.91
C VAL A 416 -0.56 -4.50 -18.73
N ALA A 417 -1.53 -3.93 -18.03
CA ALA A 417 -2.83 -4.58 -17.80
C ALA A 417 -3.59 -4.86 -19.09
N THR A 418 -3.68 -3.85 -19.96
CA THR A 418 -4.31 -4.00 -21.28
C THR A 418 -3.60 -5.08 -22.12
N THR A 419 -2.27 -5.09 -22.13
CA THR A 419 -1.51 -6.06 -22.94
C THR A 419 -1.63 -7.48 -22.41
N ALA A 420 -1.58 -7.64 -21.08
CA ALA A 420 -1.81 -8.92 -20.42
C ALA A 420 -3.18 -9.48 -20.78
N ALA A 421 -4.24 -8.69 -20.63
CA ALA A 421 -5.59 -9.10 -20.96
C ALA A 421 -5.76 -9.50 -22.44
N ARG A 422 -5.16 -8.73 -23.38
CA ARG A 422 -5.14 -9.13 -24.81
C ARG A 422 -4.41 -10.45 -25.05
N ALA A 423 -3.27 -10.65 -24.39
CA ALA A 423 -2.48 -11.88 -24.54
C ALA A 423 -3.21 -13.11 -23.98
N LEU A 424 -4.08 -12.91 -22.98
CA LEU A 424 -4.94 -13.94 -22.40
C LEU A 424 -6.24 -14.17 -23.19
N GLY A 425 -6.54 -13.34 -24.19
CA GLY A 425 -7.75 -13.47 -25.01
C GLY A 425 -9.03 -13.01 -24.30
N LEU A 426 -8.92 -12.06 -23.36
CA LEU A 426 -10.04 -11.46 -22.62
C LEU A 426 -10.82 -10.41 -23.42
#